data_AF-A0A9N7NJZ6-F1
#
_entry.id   AF-A0A9N7NJZ6-F1
#
_cell.length_a   1.000
_cell.length_b   1.000
_cell.length_c   1.000
_cell.angle_alpha   90.00
_cell.angle_beta   90.00
_cell.angle_gamma   90.00
#
_symmetry.space_group_name_H-M   'P 1'
#
loop_
_entity.id
_entity.type
_entity.pdbx_description
1 polymer ?
#
loop_
_entity_poly.entity_id
_entity_poly.type
_entity_poly.pdbx_seq_one_letter_code
_entity_poly.pdbx_strand_id
1 'polypeptide(L)'
;MLSLDIRPNEYTFGTLVHSAVILKELRLGKQIHCIAKKIGLDSNVFAGSSILDLYAKLGGLNEALRAFTEINLPNVVSYATLIRAYMREGRFDEARLVFWSMPEKNVVSWNTMISGCSQSGENEEAVNFFVEMLREGCVPSEHTYPCAIISAANIGALGMGKSIHACALKFSGDDLSLFLANSLISFYAKCGSMEDSLSVFERTREKNIVSWNAVICGYAQNGRGNSAIQTYRKMKRTGFEPNSVTLLGLLWACNHAGLVDEGYEYFNEARNENPSIVQAEHYACIIDLLSRSGRFFEAKEFIKNLPFDPGVGFWKALLGGCRVHSNLELGDVAVRKILELDPKDVSSYVMLSNAHSAAGKWGNALSVRQRMSEKGLDRVPGCSWIEVRSKIHVFVKDDKRHEQKNEIYKALGFFFEHIRDGRDKKVVMET
;
A
#
# COMPACT_ATOMS: atom_id res chain seq x y z
N MET A 1 37.67 8.60 27.30
CA MET A 1 37.38 7.39 28.11
C MET A 1 38.55 6.42 28.05
N LEU A 2 38.88 5.84 26.88
CA LEU A 2 40.04 4.94 26.75
C LEU A 2 41.38 5.62 27.08
N SER A 3 41.53 6.91 26.77
CA SER A 3 42.69 7.73 27.15
C SER A 3 42.72 8.15 28.63
N LEU A 4 41.65 7.88 29.38
CA LEU A 4 41.48 8.22 30.80
C LEU A 4 41.36 6.95 31.66
N ASP A 5 41.68 5.77 31.11
CA ASP A 5 41.59 4.46 31.75
C ASP A 5 40.19 4.07 32.29
N ILE A 6 39.13 4.72 31.80
CA ILE A 6 37.75 4.39 32.15
C ILE A 6 37.27 3.27 31.23
N ARG A 7 37.03 2.08 31.80
CA ARG A 7 36.52 0.91 31.06
C ARG A 7 35.07 1.17 30.62
N PRO A 8 34.78 1.20 29.30
CA PRO A 8 33.41 1.36 28.82
C PRO A 8 32.58 0.12 29.18
N ASN A 9 31.30 0.33 29.49
CA ASN A 9 30.33 -0.72 29.76
C ASN A 9 29.36 -0.92 28.57
N GLU A 10 28.46 -1.87 28.69
CA GLU A 10 27.47 -2.24 27.67
C GLU A 10 26.56 -1.07 27.27
N TYR A 11 26.20 -0.19 28.20
CA TYR A 11 25.39 1.00 27.93
C TYR A 11 26.17 2.07 27.17
N THR A 12 27.46 2.23 27.47
CA THR A 12 28.35 3.14 26.74
C THR A 12 28.46 2.72 25.28
N PHE A 13 28.64 1.42 25.04
CA PHE A 13 28.66 0.86 23.68
C PHE A 13 27.32 1.01 22.97
N GLY A 14 26.20 0.74 23.65
CA GLY A 14 24.87 0.95 23.08
C GLY A 14 24.67 2.37 22.54
N THR A 15 25.05 3.38 23.32
CA THR A 15 24.96 4.80 22.91
C THR A 15 25.91 5.14 21.76
N LEU A 16 27.17 4.69 21.81
CA LEU A 16 28.14 4.95 20.74
C LEU A 16 27.72 4.32 19.40
N VAL A 17 27.22 3.08 19.45
CA VAL A 17 26.71 2.38 18.28
C VAL A 17 25.47 3.10 17.73
N HIS A 18 24.56 3.53 18.61
CA HIS A 18 23.39 4.30 18.20
C HIS A 18 23.77 5.62 17.48
N SER A 19 24.78 6.33 17.98
CA SER A 19 25.30 7.53 17.31
C SER A 19 25.86 7.22 15.92
N ALA A 20 26.57 6.11 15.75
CA ALA A 20 27.06 5.69 14.43
C ALA A 20 25.89 5.36 13.46
N VAL A 21 24.79 4.78 13.97
CA VAL A 21 23.57 4.54 13.19
C VAL A 21 22.94 5.86 12.73
N ILE A 22 22.78 6.83 13.64
CA ILE A 22 22.23 8.16 13.32
C ILE A 22 23.08 8.87 12.25
N LEU A 23 24.40 8.83 12.39
CA LEU A 23 25.34 9.43 11.46
C LEU A 23 25.48 8.64 10.14
N LYS A 24 24.89 7.45 10.05
CA LYS A 24 25.01 6.52 8.91
C LYS A 24 26.46 6.13 8.58
N GLU A 25 27.33 6.13 9.59
CA GLU A 25 28.76 5.88 9.45
C GLU A 25 29.13 4.42 9.78
N LEU A 26 29.01 3.54 8.78
CA LEU A 26 29.31 2.12 8.95
C LEU A 26 30.77 1.86 9.39
N ARG A 27 31.73 2.68 8.92
CA ARG A 27 33.14 2.53 9.29
C ARG A 27 33.37 2.75 10.78
N LEU A 28 32.76 3.80 11.33
CA LEU A 28 32.79 4.08 12.76
C LEU A 28 32.15 2.93 13.55
N GLY A 29 30.99 2.46 13.08
CA GLY A 29 30.32 1.30 13.67
C GLY A 29 31.19 0.04 13.71
N LYS A 30 31.90 -0.27 12.61
CA LYS A 30 32.85 -1.40 12.54
C LYS A 30 34.02 -1.23 13.53
N GLN A 31 34.54 -0.02 13.70
CA GLN A 31 35.59 0.26 14.69
C GLN A 31 35.07 0.03 16.12
N ILE A 32 33.88 0.54 16.44
CA ILE A 32 33.24 0.35 17.74
C ILE A 32 33.03 -1.15 18.02
N HIS A 33 32.54 -1.92 17.05
CA HIS A 33 32.39 -3.36 17.18
C HIS A 33 33.73 -4.07 17.46
N CYS A 34 34.80 -3.73 16.73
CA CYS A 34 36.14 -4.29 16.99
C CYS A 34 36.63 -4.01 18.42
N ILE A 35 36.34 -2.83 18.97
CA ILE A 35 36.69 -2.49 20.36
C ILE A 35 35.83 -3.30 21.34
N ALA A 36 34.52 -3.42 21.10
CA ALA A 36 33.63 -4.24 21.92
C ALA A 36 34.14 -5.69 22.00
N LYS A 37 34.57 -6.24 20.87
CA LYS A 37 35.14 -7.59 20.76
C LYS A 37 36.45 -7.76 21.52
N LYS A 38 37.36 -6.78 21.45
CA LYS A 38 38.61 -6.79 22.23
C LYS A 38 38.38 -6.80 23.75
N ILE A 39 37.27 -6.22 24.21
CA ILE A 39 36.93 -6.11 25.64
C ILE A 39 35.97 -7.23 26.08
N GLY A 40 35.48 -8.06 25.14
CA GLY A 40 34.55 -9.18 25.37
C GLY A 40 33.09 -8.78 25.51
N LEU A 41 32.73 -7.54 25.17
CA LEU A 41 31.37 -7.01 25.28
C LEU A 41 30.49 -7.31 24.06
N ASP A 42 31.04 -7.79 22.95
CA ASP A 42 30.28 -8.25 21.78
C ASP A 42 29.33 -9.41 22.13
N SER A 43 29.74 -10.26 23.06
CA SER A 43 28.90 -11.37 23.58
C SER A 43 27.78 -10.93 24.53
N ASN A 44 27.83 -9.71 25.07
CA ASN A 44 26.80 -9.20 25.97
C ASN A 44 25.52 -8.84 25.19
N VAL A 45 24.36 -9.27 25.68
CA VAL A 45 23.08 -9.09 24.98
C VAL A 45 22.73 -7.63 24.67
N PHE A 46 23.10 -6.67 25.51
CA PHE A 46 22.78 -5.26 25.28
C PHE A 46 23.69 -4.64 24.22
N ALA A 47 25.01 -4.76 24.38
CA ALA A 47 25.96 -4.23 23.41
C ALA A 47 25.88 -4.97 22.06
N GLY A 48 25.76 -6.30 22.09
CA GLY A 48 25.58 -7.15 20.92
C GLY A 48 24.29 -6.85 20.17
N SER A 49 23.16 -6.61 20.85
CA SER A 49 21.90 -6.19 20.19
C SER A 49 22.02 -4.82 19.51
N SER A 50 22.79 -3.89 20.09
CA SER A 50 23.07 -2.61 19.44
C SER A 50 23.96 -2.77 18.21
N ILE A 51 25.00 -3.61 18.27
CA ILE A 51 25.87 -3.94 17.14
C ILE A 51 25.09 -4.63 16.01
N LEU A 52 24.19 -5.53 16.38
CA LEU A 52 23.25 -6.15 15.45
C LEU A 52 22.39 -5.10 14.75
N ASP A 53 21.79 -4.15 15.47
CA ASP A 53 20.98 -3.07 14.90
C ASP A 53 21.78 -2.19 13.93
N LEU A 54 23.04 -1.91 14.25
CA LEU A 54 23.96 -1.20 13.36
C LEU A 54 24.14 -1.93 12.03
N TYR A 55 24.47 -3.22 12.04
CA TYR A 55 24.66 -3.97 10.79
C TYR A 55 23.36 -4.22 10.05
N ALA A 56 22.28 -4.51 10.78
CA ALA A 56 20.95 -4.62 10.23
C ALA A 56 20.55 -3.33 9.51
N LYS A 57 20.96 -2.15 9.96
CA LYS A 57 20.64 -0.88 9.28
C LYS A 57 21.62 -0.50 8.17
N LEU A 58 22.93 -0.64 8.40
CA LEU A 58 23.97 -0.04 7.55
C LEU A 58 24.91 -1.05 6.85
N GLY A 59 25.06 -2.27 7.37
CA GLY A 59 26.13 -3.20 6.96
C GLY A 59 25.72 -4.27 5.95
N GLY A 60 24.47 -4.75 6.06
CA GLY A 60 23.98 -5.89 5.27
C GLY A 60 23.60 -7.06 6.18
N LEU A 61 22.75 -7.96 5.66
CA LEU A 61 22.21 -9.09 6.44
C LEU A 61 23.29 -10.08 6.91
N ASN A 62 24.37 -10.28 6.15
CA ASN A 62 25.44 -11.22 6.54
C ASN A 62 26.19 -10.76 7.80
N GLU A 63 26.55 -9.48 7.88
CA GLU A 63 27.17 -8.91 9.08
C GLU A 63 26.21 -8.90 10.26
N ALA A 64 24.92 -8.65 10.02
CA ALA A 64 23.90 -8.73 11.05
C ALA A 64 23.79 -10.16 11.61
N LEU A 65 23.73 -11.17 10.74
CA LEU A 65 23.70 -12.58 11.14
C LEU A 65 24.92 -12.96 11.98
N ARG A 66 26.11 -12.54 11.55
CA ARG A 66 27.34 -12.78 12.30
C ARG A 66 27.26 -12.13 13.68
N ALA A 67 26.87 -10.86 13.78
CA ALA A 67 26.71 -10.19 15.05
C ALA A 67 25.68 -10.88 15.94
N PHE A 68 24.58 -11.41 15.39
CA PHE A 68 23.59 -12.16 16.15
C PHE A 68 24.17 -13.45 16.73
N THR A 69 24.97 -14.20 15.96
CA THR A 69 25.61 -15.45 16.44
C THR A 69 26.65 -15.22 17.54
N GLU A 70 27.20 -14.02 17.64
CA GLU A 70 28.18 -13.65 18.67
C GLU A 70 27.49 -13.32 20.02
N ILE A 71 26.18 -13.04 20.04
CA ILE A 71 25.42 -12.72 21.25
C ILE A 71 25.20 -13.98 22.12
N ASN A 72 25.60 -13.91 23.39
CA ASN A 72 25.23 -14.93 24.37
C ASN A 72 23.80 -14.67 24.89
N LEU A 73 22.95 -15.69 24.85
CA LEU A 73 21.53 -15.63 25.22
C LEU A 73 20.76 -14.45 24.57
N PRO A 74 20.55 -14.48 23.23
CA PRO A 74 19.81 -13.43 22.53
C PRO A 74 18.41 -13.24 23.12
N ASN A 75 17.99 -11.98 23.27
CA ASN A 75 16.68 -11.62 23.81
C ASN A 75 15.71 -11.20 22.71
N VAL A 76 14.48 -10.87 23.09
CA VAL A 76 13.43 -10.41 22.16
C VAL A 76 13.91 -9.26 21.26
N VAL A 77 14.74 -8.33 21.77
CA VAL A 77 15.27 -7.21 20.98
C VAL A 77 16.23 -7.72 19.91
N SER A 78 17.14 -8.63 20.25
CA SER A 78 18.07 -9.24 19.27
C SER A 78 17.30 -9.94 18.15
N TYR A 79 16.33 -10.79 18.50
CA TYR A 79 15.51 -11.50 17.52
C TYR A 79 14.65 -10.55 16.66
N ALA A 80 13.99 -9.55 17.26
CA ALA A 80 13.18 -8.58 16.52
C ALA A 80 14.01 -7.78 15.52
N THR A 81 15.25 -7.41 15.89
CA THR A 81 16.17 -6.72 14.97
C THR A 81 16.58 -7.62 13.80
N LEU A 82 16.85 -8.90 14.06
CA LEU A 82 17.18 -9.86 13.00
C LEU A 82 16.00 -10.09 12.04
N ILE A 83 14.78 -10.23 12.58
CA ILE A 83 13.54 -10.36 11.81
C ILE A 83 13.37 -9.15 10.87
N ARG A 84 13.53 -7.92 11.38
CA ARG A 84 13.44 -6.71 10.55
C ARG A 84 14.49 -6.67 9.45
N ALA A 85 15.69 -7.17 9.72
CA ALA A 85 16.75 -7.25 8.72
C ALA A 85 16.34 -8.17 7.56
N TYR A 86 15.81 -9.36 7.85
CA TYR A 86 15.28 -10.28 6.85
C TYR A 86 14.12 -9.69 6.05
N MET A 87 13.14 -9.07 6.72
CA MET A 87 11.98 -8.46 6.08
C MET A 87 12.36 -7.36 5.08
N ARG A 88 13.35 -6.53 5.43
CA ARG A 88 13.82 -5.45 4.56
C ARG A 88 14.49 -5.97 3.28
N GLU A 89 15.06 -7.16 3.30
CA GLU A 89 15.61 -7.84 2.12
C GLU A 89 14.57 -8.71 1.39
N GLY A 90 13.31 -8.70 1.81
CA GLY A 90 12.24 -9.51 1.20
C GLY A 90 12.31 -11.00 1.54
N ARG A 91 13.09 -11.39 2.54
CA ARG A 91 13.32 -12.77 2.99
C ARG A 91 12.33 -13.19 4.08
N PHE A 92 11.05 -13.26 3.71
CA PHE A 92 9.95 -13.43 4.68
C PHE A 92 9.93 -14.81 5.34
N ASP A 93 10.27 -15.87 4.61
CA ASP A 93 10.29 -17.23 5.16
C ASP A 93 11.34 -17.37 6.27
N GLU A 94 12.53 -16.78 6.08
CA GLU A 94 13.56 -16.77 7.11
C GLU A 94 13.16 -15.90 8.31
N ALA A 95 12.52 -14.75 8.07
CA ALA A 95 11.96 -13.93 9.16
C ALA A 95 10.95 -14.73 10.00
N ARG A 96 10.07 -15.51 9.35
CA ARG A 96 9.12 -16.41 10.03
C ARG A 96 9.83 -17.50 10.82
N LEU A 97 10.85 -18.15 10.25
CA LEU A 97 11.62 -19.20 10.94
C LEU A 97 12.32 -18.65 12.20
N VAL A 98 12.93 -17.46 12.09
CA VAL A 98 13.55 -16.79 13.24
C VAL A 98 12.51 -16.47 14.31
N PHE A 99 11.35 -15.93 13.94
CA PHE A 99 10.27 -15.64 14.88
C PHE A 99 9.81 -16.90 15.63
N TRP A 100 9.52 -17.99 14.92
CA TRP A 100 9.03 -19.21 15.56
C TRP A 100 10.07 -19.88 16.46
N SER A 101 11.37 -19.74 16.14
CA SER A 101 12.47 -20.24 16.97
C SER A 101 12.79 -19.38 18.21
N MET A 102 12.13 -18.23 18.39
CA MET A 102 12.31 -17.39 19.59
C MET A 102 11.92 -18.16 20.86
N PRO A 103 12.80 -18.22 21.89
CA PRO A 103 12.50 -18.88 23.17
C PRO A 103 11.31 -18.26 23.89
N GLU A 104 11.22 -16.92 23.84
CA GLU A 104 10.12 -16.15 24.41
C GLU A 104 9.57 -15.21 23.35
N LYS A 105 8.23 -15.15 23.24
CA LYS A 105 7.51 -14.24 22.35
C LYS A 105 6.65 -13.33 23.20
N ASN A 106 6.73 -12.03 22.95
CA ASN A 106 5.90 -11.03 23.60
C ASN A 106 5.31 -10.07 22.55
N VAL A 107 4.54 -9.09 23.02
CA VAL A 107 3.89 -8.07 22.19
C VAL A 107 4.86 -7.39 21.20
N VAL A 108 6.12 -7.16 21.59
CA VAL A 108 7.13 -6.53 20.72
C VAL A 108 7.52 -7.44 19.55
N SER A 109 7.71 -8.74 19.79
CA SER A 109 8.03 -9.70 18.72
C SER A 109 6.85 -9.87 17.75
N TRP A 110 5.61 -9.99 18.26
CA TRP A 110 4.41 -10.07 17.43
C TRP A 110 4.22 -8.82 16.59
N ASN A 111 4.34 -7.64 17.20
CA ASN A 111 4.22 -6.37 16.49
C ASN A 111 5.29 -6.22 15.41
N THR A 112 6.49 -6.75 15.63
CA THR A 112 7.55 -6.76 14.61
C THR A 112 7.13 -7.56 13.38
N MET A 113 6.53 -8.75 13.57
CA MET A 113 5.99 -9.53 12.45
C MET A 113 4.83 -8.82 11.75
N ILE A 114 3.82 -8.40 12.51
CA ILE A 114 2.58 -7.80 11.97
C ILE A 114 2.89 -6.51 11.20
N SER A 115 3.66 -5.59 11.81
CA SER A 115 4.01 -4.31 11.16
C SER A 115 4.92 -4.51 9.95
N GLY A 116 5.90 -5.42 10.03
CA GLY A 116 6.82 -5.69 8.94
C GLY A 116 6.11 -6.31 7.74
N CYS A 117 5.26 -7.33 7.95
CA CYS A 117 4.42 -7.89 6.90
C CYS A 117 3.50 -6.84 6.27
N SER A 118 2.86 -5.98 7.09
CA SER A 118 1.99 -4.90 6.61
C SER A 118 2.74 -3.90 5.72
N GLN A 119 3.92 -3.46 6.14
CA GLN A 119 4.75 -2.50 5.40
C GLN A 119 5.33 -3.08 4.10
N SER A 120 5.60 -4.38 4.10
CA SER A 120 6.11 -5.09 2.94
C SER A 120 5.04 -5.50 1.92
N GLY A 121 3.75 -5.28 2.22
CA GLY A 121 2.64 -5.66 1.36
C GLY A 121 2.15 -7.10 1.52
N GLU A 122 2.76 -7.87 2.42
CA GLU A 122 2.34 -9.22 2.84
C GLU A 122 1.14 -9.14 3.81
N ASN A 123 0.06 -8.52 3.33
CA ASN A 123 -1.07 -8.10 4.15
C ASN A 123 -1.86 -9.31 4.73
N GLU A 124 -1.94 -10.42 4.01
CA GLU A 124 -2.59 -11.65 4.53
C GLU A 124 -1.82 -12.22 5.71
N GLU A 125 -0.49 -12.29 5.61
CA GLU A 125 0.38 -12.76 6.68
C GLU A 125 0.30 -11.85 7.92
N ALA A 126 0.25 -10.53 7.73
CA ALA A 126 0.08 -9.60 8.84
C ALA A 126 -1.21 -9.86 9.64
N VAL A 127 -2.31 -10.17 8.94
CA VAL A 127 -3.59 -10.54 9.55
C VAL A 127 -3.49 -11.91 10.23
N ASN A 128 -2.85 -12.90 9.62
CA ASN A 128 -2.63 -14.21 10.22
C ASN A 128 -1.82 -14.12 11.52
N PHE A 129 -0.72 -13.35 11.54
CA PHE A 129 0.06 -13.11 12.75
C PHE A 129 -0.75 -12.42 13.86
N PHE A 130 -1.68 -11.52 13.52
CA PHE A 130 -2.59 -10.94 14.50
C PHE A 130 -3.54 -11.99 15.12
N VAL A 131 -4.08 -12.90 14.30
CA VAL A 131 -4.93 -13.98 14.79
C VAL A 131 -4.14 -14.96 15.67
N GLU A 132 -2.92 -15.33 15.25
CA GLU A 132 -2.04 -16.20 16.05
C GLU A 132 -1.62 -15.56 17.37
N MET A 133 -1.34 -14.25 17.38
CA MET A 133 -1.06 -13.49 18.60
C MET A 133 -2.19 -13.65 19.63
N LEU A 134 -3.45 -13.57 19.18
CA LEU A 134 -4.62 -13.76 20.04
C LEU A 134 -4.79 -15.22 20.48
N ARG A 135 -4.48 -16.20 19.62
CA ARG A 135 -4.56 -17.63 19.94
C ARG A 135 -3.55 -18.03 21.02
N GLU A 136 -2.37 -17.44 20.99
CA GLU A 136 -1.32 -17.58 22.00
C GLU A 136 -1.60 -16.77 23.28
N GLY A 137 -2.78 -16.14 23.38
CA GLY A 137 -3.19 -15.37 24.56
C GLY A 137 -2.44 -14.05 24.75
N CYS A 138 -1.72 -13.58 23.74
CA CYS A 138 -0.99 -12.32 23.80
C CYS A 138 -1.93 -11.16 23.48
N VAL A 139 -2.10 -10.23 24.42
CA VAL A 139 -3.01 -9.08 24.27
C VAL A 139 -2.39 -8.05 23.30
N PRO A 140 -3.08 -7.67 22.21
CA PRO A 140 -2.59 -6.65 21.29
C PRO A 140 -2.40 -5.30 21.98
N SER A 141 -1.36 -4.58 21.60
CA SER A 141 -1.18 -3.19 22.04
C SER A 141 -1.84 -2.21 21.08
N GLU A 142 -1.89 -0.94 21.48
CA GLU A 142 -2.44 0.15 20.66
C GLU A 142 -1.77 0.26 19.28
N HIS A 143 -0.48 -0.13 19.18
CA HIS A 143 0.27 -0.13 17.92
C HIS A 143 -0.01 -1.36 17.03
N THR A 144 -0.58 -2.43 17.60
CA THR A 144 -0.88 -3.67 16.88
C THR A 144 -2.08 -3.48 15.95
N TYR A 145 -3.17 -2.87 16.44
CA TYR A 145 -4.44 -2.76 15.72
C TYR A 145 -4.34 -2.00 14.40
N PRO A 146 -3.68 -0.82 14.31
CA PRO A 146 -3.56 -0.08 13.06
C PRO A 146 -2.87 -0.90 11.96
N CYS A 147 -1.81 -1.64 12.28
CA CYS A 147 -1.10 -2.48 11.31
C CYS A 147 -1.99 -3.61 10.79
N ALA A 148 -2.73 -4.27 11.68
CA ALA A 148 -3.67 -5.34 11.31
C ALA A 148 -4.86 -4.80 10.48
N ILE A 149 -5.40 -3.63 10.86
CA ILE A 149 -6.50 -2.96 10.14
C ILE A 149 -6.07 -2.48 8.76
N ILE A 150 -4.89 -1.87 8.61
CA ILE A 150 -4.34 -1.46 7.31
C ILE A 150 -4.19 -2.69 6.40
N SER A 151 -3.68 -3.79 6.96
CA SER A 151 -3.52 -5.03 6.21
C SER A 151 -4.85 -5.61 5.76
N ALA A 152 -5.84 -5.68 6.67
CA ALA A 152 -7.20 -6.10 6.34
C ALA A 152 -7.86 -5.19 5.27
N ALA A 153 -7.59 -3.89 5.31
CA ALA A 153 -8.09 -2.93 4.31
C ALA A 153 -7.51 -3.20 2.93
N ASN A 154 -6.21 -3.50 2.84
CA ASN A 154 -5.52 -3.71 1.58
C ASN A 154 -5.95 -5.01 0.89
N ILE A 155 -6.39 -6.02 1.64
CA ILE A 155 -6.94 -7.29 1.08
C ILE A 155 -8.47 -7.30 0.99
N GLY A 156 -9.14 -6.21 1.39
CA GLY A 156 -10.60 -6.10 1.35
C GLY A 156 -11.33 -7.03 2.34
N ALA A 157 -10.68 -7.49 3.41
CA ALA A 157 -11.23 -8.46 4.36
C ALA A 157 -12.15 -7.80 5.40
N LEU A 158 -13.36 -7.42 4.98
CA LEU A 158 -14.33 -6.70 5.83
C LEU A 158 -14.68 -7.46 7.12
N GLY A 159 -14.93 -8.77 7.03
CA GLY A 159 -15.29 -9.60 8.19
C GLY A 159 -14.17 -9.67 9.23
N MET A 160 -12.94 -9.85 8.76
CA MET A 160 -11.77 -9.86 9.63
C MET A 160 -11.53 -8.51 10.27
N GLY A 161 -11.56 -7.41 9.51
CA GLY A 161 -11.36 -6.08 10.09
C GLY A 161 -12.48 -5.66 11.05
N LYS A 162 -13.73 -6.12 10.87
CA LYS A 162 -14.79 -5.98 11.89
C LYS A 162 -14.44 -6.73 13.18
N SER A 163 -13.86 -7.91 13.07
CA SER A 163 -13.40 -8.69 14.24
C SER A 163 -12.22 -8.01 14.95
N ILE A 164 -11.26 -7.44 14.19
CA ILE A 164 -10.14 -6.66 14.74
C ILE A 164 -10.66 -5.39 15.44
N HIS A 165 -11.62 -4.68 14.85
CA HIS A 165 -12.26 -3.51 15.47
C HIS A 165 -12.99 -3.89 16.77
N ALA A 166 -13.77 -4.97 16.78
CA ALA A 166 -14.41 -5.47 18.00
C ALA A 166 -13.40 -5.87 19.07
N CYS A 167 -12.27 -6.47 18.67
CA CYS A 167 -11.15 -6.77 19.57
C CYS A 167 -10.57 -5.49 20.19
N ALA A 168 -10.34 -4.45 19.38
CA ALA A 168 -9.87 -3.16 19.86
C ALA A 168 -10.83 -2.54 20.89
N LEU A 169 -12.14 -2.53 20.61
CA LEU A 169 -13.14 -2.03 21.55
C LEU A 169 -13.16 -2.85 22.86
N LYS A 170 -13.01 -4.18 22.75
CA LYS A 170 -12.99 -5.07 23.92
C LYS A 170 -11.80 -4.82 24.85
N PHE A 171 -10.61 -4.63 24.30
CA PHE A 171 -9.36 -4.53 25.09
C PHE A 171 -8.93 -3.09 25.39
N SER A 172 -9.31 -2.13 24.56
CA SER A 172 -8.92 -0.71 24.68
C SER A 172 -10.09 0.20 25.05
N GLY A 173 -11.33 -0.32 25.08
CA GLY A 173 -12.53 0.45 25.36
C GLY A 173 -13.03 1.24 24.16
N ASP A 174 -14.04 2.09 24.40
CA ASP A 174 -14.70 2.88 23.36
C ASP A 174 -13.90 4.12 22.91
N ASP A 175 -12.91 4.56 23.71
CA ASP A 175 -12.09 5.74 23.41
C ASP A 175 -10.87 5.34 22.57
N LEU A 176 -11.13 5.11 21.29
CA LEU A 176 -10.10 4.73 20.33
C LEU A 176 -9.13 5.90 20.11
N SER A 177 -7.83 5.61 20.09
CA SER A 177 -6.86 6.63 19.72
C SER A 177 -7.08 7.14 18.30
N LEU A 178 -6.76 8.41 18.08
CA LEU A 178 -7.00 9.07 16.79
C LEU A 178 -6.35 8.33 15.61
N PHE A 179 -5.19 7.71 15.84
CA PHE A 179 -4.50 6.91 14.83
C PHE A 179 -5.28 5.64 14.46
N LEU A 180 -5.82 4.92 15.45
CA LEU A 180 -6.65 3.75 15.21
C LEU A 180 -7.99 4.12 14.57
N ALA A 181 -8.66 5.18 15.05
CA ALA A 181 -9.88 5.71 14.45
C ALA A 181 -9.67 6.06 12.96
N ASN A 182 -8.60 6.78 12.62
CA ASN A 182 -8.27 7.11 11.22
C ASN A 182 -8.00 5.85 10.37
N SER A 183 -7.35 4.85 10.94
CA SER A 183 -7.10 3.56 10.27
C SER A 183 -8.42 2.82 10.00
N LEU A 184 -9.37 2.85 10.95
CA LEU A 184 -10.70 2.24 10.80
C LEU A 184 -11.58 2.96 9.77
N ILE A 185 -11.58 4.31 9.76
CA ILE A 185 -12.29 5.10 8.75
C ILE A 185 -11.82 4.71 7.35
N SER A 186 -10.50 4.67 7.15
CA SER A 186 -9.87 4.26 5.88
C SER A 186 -10.18 2.80 5.52
N PHE A 187 -10.11 1.90 6.50
CA PHE A 187 -10.44 0.48 6.32
C PHE A 187 -11.87 0.27 5.82
N TYR A 188 -12.84 0.82 6.54
CA TYR A 188 -14.24 0.64 6.17
C TYR A 188 -14.55 1.22 4.79
N ALA A 189 -13.99 2.39 4.47
CA ALA A 189 -14.14 2.99 3.16
C ALA A 189 -13.52 2.13 2.03
N LYS A 190 -12.29 1.61 2.23
CA LYS A 190 -11.62 0.70 1.26
C LYS A 190 -12.37 -0.61 1.07
N CYS A 191 -13.04 -1.12 2.10
CA CYS A 191 -13.88 -2.31 2.03
C CYS A 191 -15.30 -2.02 1.49
N GLY A 192 -15.58 -0.79 1.04
CA GLY A 192 -16.88 -0.40 0.49
C GLY A 192 -17.99 -0.18 1.53
N SER A 193 -17.69 -0.28 2.83
CA SER A 193 -18.65 0.00 3.90
C SER A 193 -18.57 1.46 4.32
N MET A 194 -19.05 2.36 3.46
CA MET A 194 -18.92 3.80 3.69
C MET A 194 -19.72 4.25 4.93
N GLU A 195 -20.84 3.60 5.22
CA GLU A 195 -21.69 3.91 6.37
C GLU A 195 -20.98 3.58 7.70
N ASP A 196 -20.27 2.46 7.78
CA ASP A 196 -19.43 2.11 8.94
C ASP A 196 -18.26 3.11 9.08
N SER A 197 -17.65 3.52 7.96
CA SER A 197 -16.57 4.53 7.93
C SER A 197 -17.02 5.86 8.54
N LEU A 198 -18.20 6.34 8.13
CA LEU A 198 -18.80 7.56 8.64
C LEU A 198 -19.21 7.42 10.12
N SER A 199 -19.70 6.26 10.53
CA SER A 199 -20.03 5.99 11.94
C SER A 199 -18.80 6.16 12.83
N VAL A 200 -17.65 5.62 12.42
CA VAL A 200 -16.39 5.82 13.15
C VAL A 200 -15.99 7.30 13.13
N PHE A 201 -16.03 7.96 11.97
CA PHE A 201 -15.68 9.38 11.85
C PHE A 201 -16.53 10.27 12.77
N GLU A 202 -17.84 10.08 12.82
CA GLU A 202 -18.73 10.90 13.67
C GLU A 202 -18.51 10.61 15.16
N ARG A 203 -18.19 9.37 15.55
CA ARG A 203 -17.86 9.01 16.94
C ARG A 203 -16.51 9.58 17.41
N THR A 204 -15.57 9.83 16.51
CA THR A 204 -14.26 10.44 16.84
C THR A 204 -14.45 11.88 17.30
N ARG A 205 -14.17 12.17 18.58
CA ARG A 205 -14.35 13.50 19.19
C ARG A 205 -13.43 14.55 18.56
N GLU A 206 -12.13 14.27 18.57
CA GLU A 206 -11.11 15.14 18.00
C GLU A 206 -10.73 14.64 16.60
N LYS A 207 -11.08 15.43 15.58
CA LYS A 207 -10.74 15.11 14.19
C LYS A 207 -9.52 15.92 13.79
N ASN A 208 -8.63 15.31 13.02
CA ASN A 208 -7.53 16.02 12.38
C ASN A 208 -7.65 15.96 10.85
N ILE A 209 -6.70 16.57 10.16
CA ILE A 209 -6.63 16.56 8.70
C ILE A 209 -6.65 15.13 8.11
N VAL A 210 -6.06 14.16 8.82
CA VAL A 210 -6.04 12.75 8.39
C VAL A 210 -7.43 12.13 8.48
N SER A 211 -8.23 12.45 9.50
CA SER A 211 -9.62 11.99 9.61
C SER A 211 -10.48 12.47 8.44
N TRP A 212 -10.37 13.75 8.10
CA TRP A 212 -11.10 14.34 6.96
C TRP A 212 -10.66 13.75 5.63
N ASN A 213 -9.35 13.62 5.42
CA ASN A 213 -8.79 13.02 4.21
C ASN A 213 -9.24 11.57 4.02
N ALA A 214 -9.34 10.79 5.10
CA ALA A 214 -9.83 9.41 5.04
C ALA A 214 -11.27 9.34 4.49
N VAL A 215 -12.16 10.24 4.92
CA VAL A 215 -13.54 10.31 4.42
C VAL A 215 -13.62 10.85 2.99
N ILE A 216 -12.86 11.89 2.65
CA ILE A 216 -12.82 12.48 1.30
C ILE A 216 -12.34 11.43 0.29
N CYS A 217 -11.20 10.79 0.56
CA CYS A 217 -10.68 9.71 -0.28
C CYS A 217 -11.61 8.50 -0.30
N GLY A 218 -12.25 8.19 0.84
CA GLY A 218 -13.23 7.12 0.92
C GLY A 218 -14.44 7.33 0.01
N TYR A 219 -15.02 8.53 0.00
CA TYR A 219 -16.08 8.89 -0.93
C TYR A 219 -15.61 8.85 -2.39
N ALA A 220 -14.42 9.35 -2.68
CA ALA A 220 -13.85 9.33 -4.03
C ALA A 220 -13.71 7.89 -4.56
N GLN A 221 -13.11 6.99 -3.77
CA GLN A 221 -12.90 5.58 -4.13
C GLN A 221 -14.22 4.81 -4.31
N ASN A 222 -15.26 5.19 -3.58
CA ASN A 222 -16.60 4.61 -3.69
C ASN A 222 -17.47 5.29 -4.77
N GLY A 223 -16.88 6.10 -5.65
CA GLY A 223 -17.60 6.78 -6.75
C GLY A 223 -18.57 7.88 -6.31
N ARG A 224 -18.54 8.28 -5.03
CA ARG A 224 -19.43 9.31 -4.46
C ARG A 224 -18.76 10.69 -4.52
N GLY A 225 -18.35 11.12 -5.71
CA GLY A 225 -17.52 12.33 -5.89
C GLY A 225 -18.12 13.63 -5.33
N ASN A 226 -19.43 13.84 -5.50
CA ASN A 226 -20.13 14.99 -4.93
C ASN A 226 -20.06 15.02 -3.39
N SER A 227 -20.17 13.86 -2.73
CA SER A 227 -20.04 13.76 -1.27
C SER A 227 -18.62 14.06 -0.79
N ALA A 228 -17.60 13.68 -1.57
CA ALA A 228 -16.21 14.05 -1.30
C ALA A 228 -16.02 15.58 -1.34
N ILE A 229 -16.55 16.25 -2.36
CA ILE A 229 -16.49 17.71 -2.50
C ILE A 229 -17.26 18.41 -1.38
N GLN A 230 -18.45 17.93 -1.00
CA GLN A 230 -19.20 18.47 0.13
C GLN A 230 -18.43 18.32 1.45
N THR A 231 -17.78 17.18 1.65
CA THR A 231 -16.95 16.91 2.83
C THR A 231 -15.74 17.84 2.89
N TYR A 232 -15.06 18.06 1.76
CA TYR A 232 -13.98 19.05 1.64
C TYR A 232 -14.45 20.47 1.99
N ARG A 233 -15.61 20.91 1.47
CA ARG A 233 -16.17 22.22 1.82
C ARG A 233 -16.50 22.32 3.30
N LYS A 234 -17.00 21.26 3.92
CA LYS A 234 -17.23 21.19 5.38
C LYS A 234 -15.90 21.31 6.14
N MET A 235 -14.87 20.58 5.71
CA MET A 235 -13.52 20.63 6.29
C MET A 235 -12.93 22.06 6.26
N LYS A 236 -12.95 22.76 5.12
CA LYS A 236 -12.51 24.16 5.00
C LYS A 236 -13.29 25.08 5.96
N ARG A 237 -14.62 24.94 6.04
CA ARG A 237 -15.46 25.74 6.96
C ARG A 237 -15.17 25.49 8.43
N THR A 238 -14.70 24.30 8.79
CA THR A 238 -14.26 23.97 10.15
C THR A 238 -12.84 24.45 10.47
N GLY A 239 -12.19 25.17 9.56
CA GLY A 239 -10.87 25.78 9.78
C GLY A 239 -9.68 24.85 9.54
N PHE A 240 -9.89 23.71 8.86
CA PHE A 240 -8.79 22.82 8.49
C PHE A 240 -8.24 23.19 7.12
N GLU A 241 -6.93 23.42 7.06
CA GLU A 241 -6.22 23.69 5.82
C GLU A 241 -6.02 22.41 4.98
N PRO A 242 -6.38 22.43 3.69
CA PRO A 242 -6.11 21.32 2.78
C PRO A 242 -4.62 21.04 2.63
N ASN A 243 -4.27 19.76 2.51
CA ASN A 243 -2.90 19.34 2.18
C ASN A 243 -2.87 18.55 0.86
N SER A 244 -1.68 18.08 0.47
CA SER A 244 -1.48 17.25 -0.73
C SER A 244 -2.47 16.07 -0.80
N VAL A 245 -2.68 15.36 0.31
CA VAL A 245 -3.60 14.22 0.35
C VAL A 245 -5.07 14.66 0.16
N THR A 246 -5.46 15.84 0.66
CA THR A 246 -6.80 16.40 0.43
C THR A 246 -7.03 16.68 -1.06
N LEU A 247 -6.07 17.33 -1.72
CA LEU A 247 -6.14 17.64 -3.15
C LEU A 247 -6.21 16.37 -3.99
N LEU A 248 -5.39 15.37 -3.68
CA LEU A 248 -5.43 14.07 -4.35
C LEU A 248 -6.82 13.42 -4.27
N GLY A 249 -7.42 13.40 -3.07
CA GLY A 249 -8.78 12.88 -2.87
C GLY A 249 -9.84 13.63 -3.69
N LEU A 250 -9.74 14.95 -3.80
CA LEU A 250 -10.63 15.75 -4.63
C LEU A 250 -10.47 15.46 -6.13
N LEU A 251 -9.24 15.36 -6.62
CA LEU A 251 -8.99 15.06 -8.03
C LEU A 251 -9.46 13.66 -8.39
N TRP A 252 -9.31 12.67 -7.50
CA TRP A 252 -9.91 11.34 -7.68
C TRP A 252 -11.44 11.41 -7.73
N ALA A 253 -12.07 12.17 -6.82
CA ALA A 253 -13.51 12.37 -6.81
C ALA A 253 -14.00 12.97 -8.12
N CYS A 254 -13.32 14.00 -8.63
CA CYS A 254 -13.65 14.65 -9.89
C CYS A 254 -13.48 13.70 -11.09
N ASN A 255 -12.40 12.93 -11.10
CA ASN A 255 -12.12 11.94 -12.14
C ASN A 255 -13.16 10.81 -12.19
N HIS A 256 -13.57 10.29 -11.04
CA HIS A 256 -14.60 9.25 -10.98
C HIS A 256 -16.01 9.79 -11.26
N ALA A 257 -16.28 11.06 -10.95
CA ALA A 257 -17.57 11.70 -11.23
C ALA A 257 -17.66 12.36 -12.62
N GLY A 258 -16.55 12.45 -13.36
CA GLY A 258 -16.50 13.15 -14.65
C GLY A 258 -16.55 14.69 -14.55
N LEU A 259 -16.25 15.25 -13.38
CA LEU A 259 -16.25 16.69 -13.10
C LEU A 259 -14.91 17.32 -13.56
N VAL A 260 -14.72 17.39 -14.87
CA VAL A 260 -13.43 17.79 -15.48
C VAL A 260 -13.06 19.22 -15.12
N ASP A 261 -14.02 20.13 -15.27
CA ASP A 261 -13.76 21.56 -15.10
C ASP A 261 -13.53 21.89 -13.62
N GLU A 262 -14.31 21.32 -12.69
CA GLU A 262 -14.09 21.47 -11.24
C GLU A 262 -12.75 20.85 -10.79
N GLY A 263 -12.37 19.69 -11.35
CA GLY A 263 -11.08 19.09 -11.06
C GLY A 263 -9.91 19.98 -11.48
N TYR A 264 -10.04 20.64 -12.64
CA TYR A 264 -9.06 21.59 -13.13
C TYR A 264 -9.02 22.88 -12.31
N GLU A 265 -10.18 23.38 -11.87
CA GLU A 265 -10.31 24.52 -10.95
C GLU A 265 -9.61 24.26 -9.62
N TYR A 266 -9.91 23.14 -8.96
CA TYR A 266 -9.28 22.79 -7.68
C TYR A 266 -7.77 22.66 -7.78
N PHE A 267 -7.27 22.09 -8.88
CA PHE A 267 -5.82 22.00 -9.12
C PHE A 267 -5.18 23.38 -9.30
N ASN A 268 -5.82 24.28 -10.04
CA ASN A 268 -5.32 25.63 -10.25
C ASN A 268 -5.41 26.50 -9.00
N GLU A 269 -6.49 26.40 -8.23
CA GLU A 269 -6.65 27.04 -6.92
C GLU A 269 -5.49 26.64 -6.01
N ALA A 270 -5.25 25.32 -5.84
CA ALA A 270 -4.16 24.81 -5.04
C ALA A 270 -2.77 25.28 -5.54
N ARG A 271 -2.55 25.28 -6.86
CA ARG A 271 -1.31 25.74 -7.47
C ARG A 271 -1.05 27.23 -7.26
N ASN A 272 -2.10 28.04 -7.18
CA ASN A 272 -1.98 29.49 -7.00
C ASN A 272 -1.89 29.90 -5.52
N GLU A 273 -2.72 29.29 -4.66
CA GLU A 273 -2.81 29.65 -3.24
C GLU A 273 -1.69 29.01 -2.40
N ASN A 274 -1.39 27.73 -2.65
CA ASN A 274 -0.38 27.00 -1.90
C ASN A 274 0.39 26.02 -2.79
N PRO A 275 1.35 26.49 -3.60
CA PRO A 275 2.11 25.65 -4.53
C PRO A 275 2.79 24.44 -3.85
N SER A 276 3.10 24.53 -2.55
CA SER A 276 3.78 23.47 -1.80
C SER A 276 3.00 22.16 -1.67
N ILE A 277 1.66 22.21 -1.77
CA ILE A 277 0.82 21.01 -1.69
C ILE A 277 0.73 20.27 -3.04
N VAL A 278 1.11 20.92 -4.14
CA VAL A 278 0.98 20.37 -5.49
C VAL A 278 2.20 19.54 -5.85
N GLN A 279 2.08 18.23 -5.67
CA GLN A 279 3.07 17.22 -6.03
C GLN A 279 2.78 16.54 -7.38
N ALA A 280 3.74 15.76 -7.88
CA ALA A 280 3.70 15.10 -9.20
C ALA A 280 2.41 14.26 -9.42
N GLU A 281 1.92 13.61 -8.37
CA GLU A 281 0.73 12.77 -8.37
C GLU A 281 -0.53 13.54 -8.79
N HIS A 282 -0.63 14.83 -8.46
CA HIS A 282 -1.76 15.67 -8.85
C HIS A 282 -1.75 15.99 -10.34
N TYR A 283 -0.58 16.26 -10.92
CA TYR A 283 -0.43 16.45 -12.36
C TYR A 283 -0.82 15.18 -13.12
N ALA A 284 -0.44 14.00 -12.61
CA ALA A 284 -0.87 12.72 -13.18
C ALA A 284 -2.39 12.55 -13.11
N CYS A 285 -3.04 13.00 -12.02
CA CYS A 285 -4.50 12.98 -11.90
C CYS A 285 -5.19 13.90 -12.93
N ILE A 286 -4.63 15.07 -13.24
CA ILE A 286 -5.15 15.97 -14.29
C ILE A 286 -5.03 15.33 -15.67
N ILE A 287 -3.92 14.65 -15.96
CA ILE A 287 -3.76 13.90 -17.22
C ILE A 287 -4.77 12.77 -17.31
N ASP A 288 -5.00 12.02 -16.22
CA ASP A 288 -6.02 10.97 -16.18
C ASP A 288 -7.43 11.57 -16.42
N LEU A 289 -7.75 12.69 -15.76
CA LEU A 289 -9.03 13.39 -15.91
C LEU A 289 -9.28 13.87 -17.36
N LEU A 290 -8.30 14.55 -17.97
CA LEU A 290 -8.39 15.02 -19.35
C LEU A 290 -8.45 13.86 -20.36
N SER A 291 -7.64 12.82 -20.15
CA SER A 291 -7.60 11.69 -21.08
C SER A 291 -8.86 10.82 -21.01
N ARG A 292 -9.44 10.60 -19.82
CA ARG A 292 -10.69 9.86 -19.65
C ARG A 292 -11.92 10.62 -20.13
N SER A 293 -11.87 11.94 -20.16
CA SER A 293 -12.91 12.78 -20.77
C SER A 293 -12.76 12.95 -22.29
N GLY A 294 -11.73 12.34 -22.90
CA GLY A 294 -11.48 12.42 -24.34
C GLY A 294 -10.80 13.73 -24.79
N ARG A 295 -10.46 14.62 -23.86
CA ARG A 295 -9.75 15.89 -24.12
C ARG A 295 -8.25 15.65 -24.36
N PHE A 296 -7.93 14.82 -25.37
CA PHE A 296 -6.56 14.36 -25.64
C PHE A 296 -5.61 15.46 -26.11
N PHE A 297 -6.12 16.52 -26.75
CA PHE A 297 -5.31 17.67 -27.14
C PHE A 297 -4.78 18.40 -25.90
N GLU A 298 -5.68 18.75 -24.97
CA GLU A 298 -5.34 19.37 -23.69
C GLU A 298 -4.43 18.46 -22.86
N ALA A 299 -4.69 17.15 -22.80
CA ALA A 299 -3.82 16.21 -22.10
C ALA A 299 -2.38 16.20 -22.66
N LYS A 300 -2.22 16.23 -23.99
CA LYS A 300 -0.90 16.29 -24.64
C LYS A 300 -0.19 17.61 -24.37
N GLU A 301 -0.93 18.72 -24.43
CA GLU A 301 -0.40 20.05 -24.14
C GLU A 301 0.05 20.15 -22.67
N PHE A 302 -0.77 19.64 -21.74
CA PHE A 302 -0.47 19.60 -20.33
C PHE A 302 0.82 18.81 -20.04
N ILE A 303 0.99 17.63 -20.66
CA ILE A 303 2.23 16.83 -20.53
C ILE A 303 3.46 17.61 -21.02
N LYS A 304 3.35 18.34 -22.13
CA LYS A 304 4.46 19.15 -22.66
C LYS A 304 4.86 20.30 -21.73
N ASN A 305 3.90 20.82 -20.96
CA ASN A 305 4.08 21.96 -20.08
C ASN A 305 4.35 21.54 -18.61
N LEU A 306 4.69 20.27 -18.36
CA LEU A 306 5.04 19.83 -17.01
C LEU A 306 6.34 20.50 -16.53
N PRO A 307 6.44 20.83 -15.23
CA PRO A 307 7.66 21.43 -14.67
C PRO A 307 8.78 20.41 -14.41
N PHE A 308 8.59 19.15 -14.78
CA PHE A 308 9.52 18.04 -14.59
C PHE A 308 9.29 16.96 -15.65
N ASP A 309 10.24 16.03 -15.78
CA ASP A 309 10.11 14.91 -16.71
C ASP A 309 9.02 13.92 -16.24
N PRO A 310 8.04 13.58 -17.09
CA PRO A 310 6.95 12.70 -16.71
C PRO A 310 7.43 11.26 -16.50
N GLY A 311 7.26 10.75 -15.28
CA GLY A 311 7.51 9.34 -14.95
C GLY A 311 6.46 8.38 -15.53
N VAL A 312 6.64 7.08 -15.30
CA VAL A 312 5.77 6.00 -15.82
C VAL A 312 4.29 6.23 -15.51
N GLY A 313 3.96 6.73 -14.32
CA GLY A 313 2.57 6.94 -13.87
C GLY A 313 1.77 7.90 -14.76
N PHE A 314 2.42 8.91 -15.34
CA PHE A 314 1.80 9.92 -16.20
C PHE A 314 1.33 9.31 -17.53
N TRP A 315 2.21 8.49 -18.11
CA TRP A 315 1.91 7.78 -19.35
C TRP A 315 0.89 6.65 -19.12
N LYS A 316 0.91 5.99 -17.94
CA LYS A 316 -0.14 5.02 -17.55
C LYS A 316 -1.51 5.69 -17.41
N ALA A 317 -1.58 6.88 -16.81
CA ALA A 317 -2.81 7.68 -16.75
C ALA A 317 -3.33 7.99 -18.17
N LEU A 318 -2.48 8.51 -19.05
CA LEU A 318 -2.84 8.80 -20.45
C LEU A 318 -3.31 7.53 -21.21
N LEU A 319 -2.60 6.42 -21.03
CA LEU A 319 -2.94 5.12 -21.64
C LEU A 319 -4.30 4.61 -21.16
N GLY A 320 -4.64 4.85 -19.89
CA GLY A 320 -5.95 4.56 -19.31
C GLY A 320 -7.08 5.21 -20.10
N GLY A 321 -7.00 6.53 -20.33
CA GLY A 321 -7.97 7.27 -21.15
C GLY A 321 -7.98 6.85 -22.62
N CYS A 322 -6.80 6.57 -23.20
CA CYS A 322 -6.70 6.07 -24.58
C CYS A 322 -7.43 4.74 -24.77
N ARG A 323 -7.36 3.84 -23.78
CA ARG A 323 -8.10 2.57 -23.80
C ARG A 323 -9.61 2.78 -23.74
N VAL A 324 -10.08 3.75 -22.93
CA VAL A 324 -11.52 4.06 -22.81
C VAL A 324 -12.09 4.55 -24.15
N HIS A 325 -11.36 5.44 -24.83
CA HIS A 325 -11.81 6.05 -26.09
C HIS A 325 -11.26 5.36 -27.35
N SER A 326 -10.60 4.20 -27.22
CA SER A 326 -9.96 3.47 -28.33
C SER A 326 -8.96 4.30 -29.15
N ASN A 327 -8.29 5.28 -28.53
CA ASN A 327 -7.27 6.11 -29.17
C ASN A 327 -5.92 5.37 -29.25
N LEU A 328 -5.81 4.45 -30.22
CA LEU A 328 -4.65 3.56 -30.35
C LEU A 328 -3.35 4.31 -30.64
N GLU A 329 -3.39 5.36 -31.46
CA GLU A 329 -2.19 6.09 -31.85
C GLU A 329 -1.50 6.73 -30.65
N LEU A 330 -2.29 7.37 -29.77
CA LEU A 330 -1.77 7.94 -28.54
C LEU A 330 -1.42 6.86 -27.51
N GLY A 331 -2.18 5.76 -27.48
CA GLY A 331 -1.85 4.58 -26.68
C GLY A 331 -0.46 4.02 -27.01
N ASP A 332 -0.13 3.88 -28.30
CA ASP A 332 1.18 3.40 -28.77
C ASP A 332 2.32 4.34 -28.36
N VAL A 333 2.09 5.65 -28.37
CA VAL A 333 3.06 6.64 -27.87
C VAL A 333 3.26 6.50 -26.36
N ALA A 334 2.16 6.43 -25.59
CA ALA A 334 2.22 6.29 -24.14
C ALA A 334 2.98 5.01 -23.72
N VAL A 335 2.69 3.87 -24.36
CA VAL A 335 3.37 2.60 -24.05
C VAL A 335 4.84 2.66 -24.41
N ARG A 336 5.22 3.23 -25.56
CA ARG A 336 6.64 3.41 -25.90
C ARG A 336 7.37 4.21 -24.83
N LYS A 337 6.78 5.31 -24.35
CA LYS A 337 7.34 6.11 -23.27
C LYS A 337 7.44 5.37 -21.94
N ILE A 338 6.44 4.55 -21.60
CA ILE A 338 6.52 3.70 -20.39
C ILE A 338 7.69 2.72 -20.50
N LEU A 339 7.87 2.08 -21.66
CA LEU A 339 8.93 1.08 -21.87
C LEU A 339 10.33 1.67 -21.98
N GLU A 340 10.45 2.93 -22.39
CA GLU A 340 11.70 3.70 -22.31
C GLU A 340 12.11 3.94 -20.84
N LEU A 341 11.14 4.18 -19.96
CA LEU A 341 11.37 4.48 -18.53
C LEU A 341 11.48 3.22 -17.66
N ASP A 342 10.65 2.20 -17.92
CA ASP A 342 10.64 0.92 -17.22
C ASP A 342 10.48 -0.23 -18.24
N PRO A 343 11.60 -0.81 -18.71
CA PRO A 343 11.58 -1.91 -19.67
C PRO A 343 10.92 -3.20 -19.17
N LYS A 344 10.69 -3.35 -17.86
CA LYS A 344 10.15 -4.54 -17.20
C LYS A 344 8.66 -4.42 -16.87
N ASP A 345 8.01 -3.31 -17.18
CA ASP A 345 6.60 -3.10 -16.86
C ASP A 345 5.66 -3.99 -17.69
N VAL A 346 5.38 -5.19 -17.17
CA VAL A 346 4.48 -6.19 -17.76
C VAL A 346 3.09 -5.61 -18.02
N SER A 347 2.60 -4.75 -17.12
CA SER A 347 1.24 -4.23 -17.17
C SER A 347 0.95 -3.42 -18.44
N SER A 348 1.92 -2.60 -18.88
CA SER A 348 1.77 -1.79 -20.09
C SER A 348 1.77 -2.60 -21.37
N TYR A 349 2.59 -3.66 -21.46
CA TYR A 349 2.53 -4.59 -22.59
C TYR A 349 1.17 -5.30 -22.66
N VAL A 350 0.65 -5.77 -21.51
CA VAL A 350 -0.66 -6.42 -21.45
C VAL A 350 -1.77 -5.44 -21.86
N MET A 351 -1.74 -4.21 -21.36
CA MET A 351 -2.71 -3.16 -21.74
C MET A 351 -2.68 -2.89 -23.24
N LEU A 352 -1.49 -2.76 -23.84
CA LEU A 352 -1.34 -2.53 -25.28
C LEU A 352 -1.85 -3.70 -26.11
N SER A 353 -1.45 -4.92 -25.75
CA SER A 353 -1.90 -6.14 -26.45
C SER A 353 -3.42 -6.27 -26.41
N ASN A 354 -4.03 -5.97 -25.26
CA ASN A 354 -5.49 -5.98 -25.12
C ASN A 354 -6.15 -4.89 -25.98
N ALA A 355 -5.57 -3.68 -26.05
CA ALA A 355 -6.09 -2.59 -26.88
C ALA A 355 -6.04 -2.94 -28.38
N HIS A 356 -4.92 -3.49 -28.88
CA HIS A 356 -4.83 -3.98 -30.24
C HIS A 356 -5.81 -5.12 -30.53
N SER A 357 -5.99 -6.04 -29.58
CA SER A 357 -6.96 -7.14 -29.71
C SER A 357 -8.40 -6.60 -29.81
N ALA A 358 -8.76 -5.64 -28.95
CA ALA A 358 -10.08 -5.00 -28.96
C ALA A 358 -10.38 -4.25 -30.25
N ALA A 359 -9.35 -3.70 -30.90
CA ALA A 359 -9.45 -3.03 -32.20
C ALA A 359 -9.33 -3.98 -33.41
N GLY A 360 -9.31 -5.31 -33.20
CA GLY A 360 -9.19 -6.30 -34.27
C GLY A 360 -7.80 -6.37 -34.93
N LYS A 361 -6.80 -5.66 -34.40
CA LYS A 361 -5.41 -5.63 -34.90
C LYS A 361 -4.60 -6.78 -34.31
N TRP A 362 -4.98 -8.02 -34.64
CA TRP A 362 -4.40 -9.24 -34.05
C TRP A 362 -2.89 -9.40 -34.27
N GLY A 363 -2.37 -8.98 -35.43
CA GLY A 363 -0.93 -9.03 -35.72
C GLY A 363 -0.11 -8.18 -34.75
N ASN A 364 -0.55 -6.96 -34.45
CA ASN A 364 0.10 -6.08 -33.48
C ASN A 364 -0.02 -6.64 -32.06
N ALA A 365 -1.18 -7.17 -31.70
CA ALA A 365 -1.39 -7.80 -30.39
C ALA A 365 -0.45 -9.00 -30.16
N LEU A 366 -0.22 -9.81 -31.19
CA LEU A 366 0.71 -10.94 -31.19
C LEU A 366 2.17 -10.48 -31.10
N SER A 367 2.57 -9.47 -31.89
CA SER A 367 3.91 -8.88 -31.84
C SER A 367 4.25 -8.37 -30.43
N VAL A 368 3.32 -7.67 -29.78
CA VAL A 368 3.47 -7.20 -28.40
C VAL A 368 3.66 -8.38 -27.42
N ARG A 369 2.89 -9.47 -27.57
CA ARG A 369 3.03 -10.67 -26.72
C ARG A 369 4.34 -11.41 -26.95
N GLN A 370 4.78 -11.50 -28.21
CA GLN A 370 6.06 -12.10 -28.53
C GLN A 370 7.22 -11.33 -27.88
N ARG A 371 7.20 -10.00 -27.97
CA ARG A 371 8.19 -9.14 -27.30
C ARG A 371 8.18 -9.27 -25.78
N MET A 372 7.03 -9.56 -25.16
CA MET A 372 6.97 -9.90 -23.72
C MET A 372 7.69 -11.22 -23.44
N SER A 373 7.40 -12.26 -24.24
CA SER A 373 7.99 -13.59 -24.08
C SER A 373 9.51 -13.57 -24.28
N GLU A 374 10.00 -12.83 -25.28
CA GLU A 374 11.43 -12.66 -25.55
C GLU A 374 12.18 -11.99 -24.38
N LYS A 375 11.46 -11.21 -23.58
CA LYS A 375 11.99 -10.55 -22.38
C LYS A 375 11.79 -11.34 -21.08
N GLY A 376 11.22 -12.55 -21.16
CA GLY A 376 10.89 -13.36 -19.98
C GLY A 376 9.84 -12.71 -19.07
N LEU A 377 8.94 -11.89 -19.63
CA LEU A 377 7.89 -11.22 -18.89
C LEU A 377 6.61 -12.05 -18.89
N ASP A 378 6.30 -12.67 -17.76
CA ASP A 378 5.09 -13.47 -17.59
C ASP A 378 3.90 -12.63 -17.15
N ARG A 379 2.75 -12.87 -17.77
CA ARG A 379 1.49 -12.28 -17.35
C ARG A 379 1.02 -12.94 -16.05
N VAL A 380 0.80 -12.14 -15.01
CA VAL A 380 0.08 -12.60 -13.82
C VAL A 380 -1.37 -12.90 -14.21
N PRO A 381 -1.88 -14.14 -14.02
CA PRO A 381 -3.27 -14.45 -14.30
C PRO A 381 -4.18 -13.62 -13.38
N GLY A 382 -5.29 -13.13 -13.93
CA GLY A 382 -6.27 -12.40 -13.12
C GLY A 382 -6.89 -13.33 -12.10
N CYS A 383 -6.98 -12.90 -10.85
CA CYS A 383 -7.67 -13.59 -9.78
C CYS A 383 -8.72 -12.67 -9.13
N SER A 384 -9.80 -13.27 -8.66
CA SER A 384 -10.74 -12.65 -7.73
C SER A 384 -11.04 -13.64 -6.62
N TRP A 385 -11.49 -13.15 -5.47
CA TRP A 385 -11.90 -14.01 -4.37
C TRP A 385 -13.09 -13.41 -3.64
N ILE A 386 -13.88 -14.28 -3.02
CA ILE A 386 -14.98 -13.90 -2.13
C ILE A 386 -14.91 -14.73 -0.85
N GLU A 387 -15.33 -14.16 0.27
CA GLU A 387 -15.51 -14.90 1.51
C GLU A 387 -17.00 -15.20 1.72
N VAL A 388 -17.35 -16.49 1.81
CA VAL A 388 -18.72 -16.95 2.09
C VAL A 388 -18.68 -17.86 3.31
N ARG A 389 -19.36 -17.44 4.38
CA ARG A 389 -19.41 -18.20 5.66
C ARG A 389 -18.01 -18.57 6.16
N SER A 390 -17.07 -17.62 6.10
CA SER A 390 -15.67 -17.80 6.52
C SER A 390 -14.84 -18.80 5.70
N LYS A 391 -15.33 -19.22 4.52
CA LYS A 391 -14.52 -19.90 3.51
C LYS A 391 -14.18 -18.91 2.39
N ILE A 392 -12.89 -18.78 2.08
CA ILE A 392 -12.44 -17.99 0.93
C ILE A 392 -12.55 -18.86 -0.32
N HIS A 393 -13.25 -18.35 -1.32
CA HIS A 393 -13.41 -18.95 -2.63
C HIS A 393 -12.62 -18.11 -3.64
N VAL A 394 -11.53 -18.67 -4.16
CA VAL A 394 -10.64 -18.01 -5.13
C VAL A 394 -11.01 -18.47 -6.54
N PHE A 395 -11.09 -17.51 -7.46
CA PHE A 395 -11.36 -17.70 -8.87
C PHE A 395 -10.19 -17.15 -9.67
N VAL A 396 -9.41 -18.04 -10.28
CA VAL A 396 -8.32 -17.66 -11.19
C VAL A 396 -8.83 -17.78 -12.62
N LYS A 397 -8.36 -16.89 -13.51
CA LYS A 397 -8.67 -16.96 -14.93
C LYS A 397 -8.40 -18.38 -15.47
N ASP A 398 -9.39 -18.94 -16.17
CA ASP A 398 -9.39 -20.29 -16.76
C ASP A 398 -9.40 -21.45 -15.74
N ASP A 399 -9.51 -21.16 -14.44
CA ASP A 399 -9.69 -22.18 -13.40
C ASP A 399 -11.10 -22.78 -13.43
N LYS A 400 -11.17 -24.11 -13.32
CA LYS A 400 -12.40 -24.92 -13.30
C LYS A 400 -12.45 -25.88 -12.09
N ARG A 401 -11.65 -25.61 -11.05
CA ARG A 401 -11.49 -26.48 -9.88
C ARG A 401 -12.54 -26.25 -8.79
N HIS A 402 -13.33 -25.17 -8.86
CA HIS A 402 -14.33 -24.87 -7.83
C HIS A 402 -15.40 -25.97 -7.70
N GLU A 403 -15.68 -26.42 -6.47
CA GLU A 403 -16.62 -27.50 -6.15
C GLU A 403 -18.02 -27.25 -6.76
N GLN A 404 -18.49 -26.01 -6.67
CA GLN A 404 -19.81 -25.57 -7.17
C GLN A 404 -19.76 -24.90 -8.56
N LYS A 405 -18.77 -25.23 -9.40
CA LYS A 405 -18.59 -24.52 -10.68
C LYS A 405 -19.83 -24.59 -11.58
N ASN A 406 -20.53 -25.72 -11.59
CA ASN A 406 -21.65 -25.94 -12.50
C ASN A 406 -22.82 -25.02 -12.14
N GLU A 407 -23.12 -24.89 -10.84
CA GLU A 407 -24.15 -23.98 -10.33
C GLU A 407 -23.77 -22.53 -10.59
N ILE A 408 -22.51 -22.16 -10.34
CA ILE A 408 -22.00 -20.80 -10.58
C ILE A 408 -22.13 -20.42 -12.05
N TYR A 409 -21.67 -21.28 -12.98
CA TYR A 409 -21.79 -21.00 -14.41
C TYR A 409 -23.24 -20.98 -14.90
N LYS A 410 -24.12 -21.81 -14.32
CA LYS A 410 -25.56 -21.77 -14.62
C LYS A 410 -26.19 -20.45 -14.18
N ALA A 411 -25.87 -19.97 -12.98
CA ALA A 411 -26.33 -18.69 -12.46
C ALA A 411 -25.78 -17.50 -13.28
N LEU A 412 -24.48 -17.54 -13.63
CA LEU A 412 -23.87 -16.54 -14.51
C LEU A 412 -24.55 -16.49 -15.88
N GLY A 413 -24.84 -17.65 -16.49
CA GLY A 413 -25.59 -17.72 -17.74
C GLY A 413 -26.95 -17.02 -17.64
N PHE A 414 -27.71 -17.33 -16.58
CA PHE A 414 -28.98 -16.67 -16.30
C PHE A 414 -28.83 -15.14 -16.19
N PHE A 415 -27.84 -14.64 -15.45
CA PHE A 415 -27.60 -13.20 -15.34
C PHE A 415 -27.18 -12.56 -16.66
N PHE A 416 -26.33 -13.21 -17.45
CA PHE A 416 -25.89 -12.66 -18.74
C PHE A 416 -27.05 -12.54 -19.74
N GLU A 417 -27.94 -13.52 -19.78
CA GLU A 417 -29.16 -13.45 -20.61
C GLU A 417 -30.04 -12.26 -20.19
N HIS A 418 -30.29 -12.09 -18.89
CA HIS A 418 -31.14 -11.00 -18.39
C HIS A 418 -30.51 -9.60 -18.53
N ILE A 419 -29.18 -9.48 -18.41
CA ILE A 419 -28.47 -8.22 -18.64
C ILE A 419 -28.51 -7.83 -20.12
N ARG A 420 -28.50 -8.80 -21.03
CA ARG A 420 -28.57 -8.56 -22.48
C ARG A 420 -29.96 -8.08 -22.88
N ASP A 421 -31.01 -8.74 -22.39
CA ASP A 421 -32.41 -8.32 -22.61
C ASP A 421 -32.74 -6.95 -21.99
N GLY A 422 -32.09 -6.59 -20.87
CA GLY A 422 -32.26 -5.29 -20.22
C GLY A 422 -31.62 -4.11 -20.98
N ARG A 423 -30.61 -4.35 -21.82
CA ARG A 423 -29.99 -3.30 -22.65
C ARG A 423 -30.81 -3.01 -23.90
N ASP A 424 -31.43 -4.02 -24.50
CA ASP A 424 -32.28 -3.83 -25.68
C ASP A 424 -33.61 -3.11 -25.35
N LYS A 425 -34.09 -3.21 -24.10
CA LYS A 425 -35.30 -2.49 -23.66
C LYS A 425 -35.09 -1.00 -23.35
N LYS A 426 -33.85 -0.52 -23.18
CA LYS A 426 -33.57 0.91 -22.95
C LYS A 426 -33.48 1.74 -24.24
N VAL A 427 -33.45 1.12 -25.42
CA VAL A 427 -33.40 1.81 -26.71
C VAL A 427 -34.80 2.07 -27.30
N VAL A 428 -35.87 1.52 -26.70
CA VAL A 428 -37.25 1.59 -27.26
C VAL A 428 -38.20 2.46 -26.43
N MET A 429 -37.73 3.17 -25.40
CA MET A 429 -38.56 4.08 -24.61
C MET A 429 -38.05 5.52 -24.66
N GLU A 430 -37.81 6.05 -25.86
CA GLU A 430 -37.81 7.50 -26.17
C GLU A 430 -38.21 7.68 -27.65
N THR A 431 -39.52 7.64 -27.89
CA THR A 431 -40.23 8.33 -28.98
C THR A 431 -41.50 8.88 -28.36
#